data_AF-A0A1X7VMH6-F1
#
_entry.id   AF-A0A1X7VMH6-F1
#
_cell.length_a   1.000
_cell.length_b   1.000
_cell.length_c   1.000
_cell.angle_alpha   90.00
_cell.angle_beta   90.00
_cell.angle_gamma   90.00
#
_symmetry.space_group_name_H-M   'P 1'
#
loop_
_entity.id
_entity.type
_entity.pdbx_description
1 polymer ?
#
loop_
_entity_poly.entity_id
_entity_poly.type
_entity_poly.pdbx_seq_one_letter_code
_entity_poly.pdbx_strand_id
1 'polypeptide(L)'
;ELPNDDFKDDKYVKELQRRIEQGKKEGENAEREPEPATAIPLEKFFMRMAKLSQKRPGDFQNKAVGACIATPNKQIVAVEYSGESEGIQLEIERKAKELHQGLDTSNLSSFFVHAEYRAIVGRSVRGCTLYVTSYPCNVCAKVIVESGIKEVVHYKNGDWNDDRCYSSRKILTTCLGPSNI
;
A
#
# COMPACT_ATOMS: atom_id res chain seq x y z
N GLU A 1 22.21 -0.41 -37.15
CA GLU A 1 22.68 -1.10 -35.92
C GLU A 1 22.98 -0.02 -34.89
N LEU A 2 22.45 -0.13 -33.68
CA LEU A 2 22.81 0.79 -32.59
C LEU A 2 24.26 0.49 -32.16
N PRO A 3 25.07 1.49 -31.78
CA PRO A 3 26.43 1.24 -31.31
C PRO A 3 26.38 0.31 -30.09
N ASN A 4 27.19 -0.75 -30.10
CA ASN A 4 27.48 -1.54 -28.91
C ASN A 4 28.34 -0.68 -27.97
N ASP A 5 27.71 0.24 -27.25
CA ASP A 5 28.34 0.93 -26.13
C ASP A 5 28.42 -0.05 -24.95
N ASP A 6 29.51 -0.82 -24.90
CA ASP A 6 29.81 -1.70 -23.77
C ASP A 6 30.27 -0.84 -22.58
N PHE A 7 29.30 -0.27 -21.85
CA PHE A 7 29.51 0.62 -20.70
C PHE A 7 30.32 0.00 -19.53
N LYS A 8 30.73 -1.27 -19.65
CA LYS A 8 31.54 -1.96 -18.64
C LYS A 8 32.91 -1.32 -18.43
N ASP A 9 33.47 -0.68 -19.47
CA ASP A 9 34.76 0.01 -19.39
C ASP A 9 34.66 1.51 -19.09
N ASP A 10 33.44 2.03 -18.95
CA ASP A 10 33.21 3.43 -18.62
C ASP A 10 33.73 3.75 -17.20
N LYS A 11 34.59 4.76 -17.13
CA LYS A 11 35.22 5.23 -15.89
C LYS A 11 34.19 5.64 -14.83
N TYR A 12 33.05 6.19 -15.22
CA TYR A 12 31.97 6.57 -14.32
C TYR A 12 31.26 5.34 -13.75
N VAL A 13 31.02 4.31 -14.56
CA VAL A 13 30.41 3.05 -14.12
C VAL A 13 31.31 2.36 -13.09
N LYS A 14 32.62 2.30 -13.34
CA LYS A 14 33.61 1.74 -12.42
C LYS A 14 33.70 2.51 -11.09
N GLU A 15 33.68 3.84 -11.14
CA GLU A 15 33.69 4.67 -9.91
C GLU A 15 32.38 4.52 -9.12
N LEU A 16 31.22 4.44 -9.79
CA LEU A 16 29.93 4.16 -9.15
C LEU A 16 29.92 2.80 -8.46
N GLN A 17 30.42 1.75 -9.12
CA GLN A 17 30.56 0.42 -8.53
C GLN A 17 31.47 0.44 -7.30
N ARG A 18 32.63 1.11 -7.39
CA ARG A 18 33.56 1.27 -6.26
C ARG A 18 32.90 1.96 -5.06
N ARG A 19 32.11 3.01 -5.30
CA ARG A 19 31.35 3.72 -4.26
C ARG A 19 30.28 2.85 -3.62
N ILE A 20 29.56 2.04 -4.41
CA ILE A 20 28.56 1.08 -3.92
C ILE A 20 29.22 0.02 -3.03
N GLU A 21 30.36 -0.52 -3.46
CA GLU A 21 31.13 -1.51 -2.69
C GLU A 21 31.71 -0.93 -1.41
N GLN A 22 32.21 0.30 -1.46
CA GLN A 22 32.68 1.01 -0.29
C GLN A 22 31.54 1.24 0.72
N GLY A 23 30.38 1.71 0.27
CA GLY A 23 29.20 1.89 1.13
C GLY A 23 28.67 0.59 1.72
N LYS A 24 28.76 -0.53 1.00
CA LYS A 24 28.44 -1.87 1.53
C LYS A 24 29.39 -2.29 2.64
N LYS A 25 30.72 -2.14 2.44
CA LYS A 25 31.73 -2.46 3.45
C LYS A 25 31.61 -1.59 4.70
N GLU A 26 31.29 -0.31 4.53
CA GLU A 26 31.04 0.61 5.64
C GLU A 26 29.77 0.21 6.42
N GLY A 27 28.71 -0.23 5.74
CA GLY A 27 27.49 -0.72 6.39
C GLY A 27 27.63 -2.09 7.06
N GLU A 28 28.52 -2.96 6.59
CA GLU A 28 28.82 -4.27 7.19
C GLU A 28 29.74 -4.14 8.42
N ASN A 29 30.66 -3.18 8.43
CA ASN A 29 31.58 -2.92 9.55
C ASN A 29 31.06 -1.89 10.56
N ALA A 30 29.92 -1.26 10.29
CA ALA A 30 29.28 -0.39 11.27
C ALA A 30 28.71 -1.24 12.40
N GLU A 31 29.37 -1.22 13.55
CA GLU A 31 28.72 -1.59 14.81
C GLU A 31 27.48 -0.69 14.94
N ARG A 32 26.29 -1.28 14.81
CA ARG A 32 25.05 -0.52 15.04
C ARG A 32 25.06 -0.07 16.48
N GLU A 33 25.12 1.24 16.69
CA GLU A 33 24.84 1.81 17.99
C GLU A 33 23.52 1.22 18.51
N PRO A 34 23.47 0.81 19.79
CA PRO A 34 22.27 0.22 20.34
C PRO A 34 21.11 1.21 20.16
N GLU A 35 20.04 0.74 19.54
CA GLU A 35 18.87 1.60 19.33
C GLU A 35 18.41 2.17 20.68
N PRO A 36 18.10 3.47 20.75
CA PRO A 36 17.68 4.08 22.00
C PRO A 36 16.49 3.31 22.55
N ALA A 37 16.40 3.14 23.88
CA ALA A 37 15.34 2.37 24.53
C ALA A 37 13.90 2.88 24.20
N THR A 38 13.79 4.08 23.63
CA THR A 38 12.56 4.73 23.18
C THR A 38 12.25 4.53 21.69
N ALA A 39 13.12 3.86 20.93
CA ALA A 39 12.94 3.60 19.51
C ALA A 39 11.67 2.79 19.25
N ILE A 40 10.89 3.24 18.27
CA ILE A 40 9.67 2.55 17.86
C ILE A 40 10.07 1.54 16.78
N PRO A 41 9.82 0.23 16.98
CA PRO A 41 10.08 -0.77 15.93
C PRO A 41 9.38 -0.39 14.63
N LEU A 42 10.06 -0.60 13.49
CA LEU A 42 9.59 -0.13 12.19
C LEU A 42 8.18 -0.61 11.82
N GLU A 43 7.84 -1.86 12.10
CA GLU A 43 6.48 -2.38 11.87
C GLU A 43 5.43 -1.61 12.66
N LYS A 44 5.73 -1.28 13.92
CA LYS A 44 4.86 -0.46 14.78
C LYS A 44 4.76 0.96 14.25
N PHE A 45 5.84 1.51 13.69
CA PHE A 45 5.83 2.81 13.02
C PHE A 45 4.91 2.80 11.80
N PHE A 46 5.06 1.85 10.86
CA PHE A 46 4.22 1.78 9.68
C PHE A 46 2.75 1.52 9.99
N MET A 47 2.46 0.65 10.96
CA MET A 47 1.09 0.43 11.43
C MET A 47 0.51 1.68 12.11
N ARG A 48 1.33 2.48 12.82
CA ARG A 48 0.90 3.78 13.36
C ARG A 48 0.58 4.77 12.24
N MET A 49 1.34 4.78 11.15
CA MET A 49 1.04 5.61 9.98
C MET A 49 -0.31 5.24 9.36
N ALA A 50 -0.59 3.95 9.18
CA ALA A 50 -1.91 3.48 8.71
C ALA A 50 -3.04 3.88 9.68
N LYS A 51 -2.84 3.73 10.99
CA LYS A 51 -3.85 4.20 11.98
C LYS A 51 -4.04 5.71 11.99
N LEU A 52 -2.99 6.47 11.74
CA LEU A 52 -3.08 7.92 11.66
C LEU A 52 -3.86 8.36 10.41
N SER A 53 -3.64 7.71 9.27
CA SER A 53 -4.39 8.02 8.05
C SER A 53 -5.89 7.72 8.19
N GLN A 54 -6.25 6.65 8.90
CA GLN A 54 -7.64 6.32 9.25
C GLN A 54 -8.39 7.49 9.93
N LYS A 55 -7.68 8.40 10.61
CA LYS A 55 -8.26 9.59 11.28
C LYS A 55 -8.62 10.74 10.34
N ARG A 56 -8.46 10.58 9.03
CA ARG A 56 -8.95 11.54 8.01
C ARG A 56 -10.26 11.06 7.36
N PRO A 57 -11.27 10.55 8.10
CA PRO A 57 -12.40 9.91 7.46
C PRO A 57 -13.25 10.91 6.68
N GLY A 58 -13.81 10.46 5.55
CA GLY A 58 -14.97 11.09 4.91
C GLY A 58 -16.27 10.73 5.65
N ASP A 59 -17.41 10.87 4.98
CA ASP A 59 -18.77 10.74 5.54
C ASP A 59 -19.11 9.36 6.18
N PHE A 60 -18.22 8.38 6.11
CA PHE A 60 -18.35 7.06 6.75
C PHE A 60 -17.41 6.86 7.96
N GLN A 61 -17.45 7.80 8.92
CA GLN A 61 -16.52 7.87 10.06
C GLN A 61 -16.34 6.57 10.87
N ASN A 62 -17.38 5.74 11.00
CA ASN A 62 -17.32 4.50 11.79
C ASN A 62 -16.74 3.28 11.03
N LYS A 63 -16.46 3.39 9.73
CA LYS A 63 -15.94 2.30 8.89
C LYS A 63 -14.61 2.66 8.20
N ALA A 64 -13.97 3.74 8.61
CA ALA A 64 -12.72 4.17 8.03
C ALA A 64 -11.64 3.10 8.18
N VAL A 65 -10.83 2.93 7.14
CA VAL A 65 -9.66 2.06 7.07
C VAL A 65 -8.47 2.93 6.67
N GLY A 66 -7.31 2.67 7.24
CA GLY A 66 -6.06 3.27 6.82
C GLY A 66 -5.09 2.22 6.30
N ALA A 67 -4.24 2.63 5.36
CA ALA A 67 -3.23 1.81 4.72
C ALA A 67 -1.89 2.55 4.64
N CYS A 68 -0.80 1.82 4.80
CA CYS A 68 0.57 2.29 4.61
C CYS A 68 1.35 1.21 3.87
N ILE A 69 2.03 1.57 2.78
CA ILE A 69 2.87 0.63 2.03
C ILE A 69 4.34 1.01 2.26
N ALA A 70 5.14 0.02 2.65
CA ALA A 70 6.57 0.17 2.83
C ALA A 70 7.36 -0.76 1.89
N THR A 71 8.45 -0.24 1.34
CA THR A 71 9.41 -1.04 0.56
C THR A 71 10.21 -1.98 1.47
N PRO A 72 10.90 -2.99 0.89
CA PRO A 72 11.86 -3.82 1.63
C PRO A 72 12.95 -2.99 2.34
N ASN A 73 13.33 -1.85 1.74
CA ASN A 73 14.29 -0.90 2.29
C ASN A 73 13.67 0.07 3.31
N LYS A 74 12.48 -0.24 3.83
CA LYS A 74 11.80 0.50 4.90
C LYS A 74 11.46 1.94 4.56
N GLN A 75 11.30 2.24 3.27
CA GLN A 75 10.80 3.53 2.78
C GLN A 75 9.29 3.47 2.55
N ILE A 76 8.58 4.52 2.96
CA ILE A 76 7.13 4.65 2.70
C ILE A 76 6.91 4.95 1.21
N VAL A 77 6.05 4.16 0.58
CA VAL A 77 5.58 4.38 -0.80
C VAL A 77 4.27 5.16 -0.82
N ALA A 78 3.35 4.82 0.11
CA ALA A 78 2.03 5.42 0.18
C ALA A 78 1.47 5.37 1.60
N VAL A 79 0.69 6.38 1.97
CA VAL A 79 -0.13 6.41 3.17
C VAL A 79 -1.51 6.92 2.77
N GLU A 80 -2.52 6.08 2.90
CA GLU A 80 -3.85 6.32 2.36
C GLU A 80 -4.94 5.93 3.36
N TYR A 81 -6.16 6.38 3.10
CA TYR A 81 -7.35 6.12 3.91
C TYR A 81 -8.56 5.86 3.02
N SER A 82 -9.54 5.14 3.54
CA SER A 82 -10.78 4.87 2.81
C SER A 82 -11.72 6.08 2.86
N GLY A 83 -12.47 6.26 1.79
CA GLY A 83 -13.39 7.38 1.66
C GLY A 83 -14.04 7.43 0.29
N GLU A 84 -14.91 8.42 0.11
CA GLU A 84 -15.54 8.70 -1.16
C GLU A 84 -14.55 9.35 -2.13
N SER A 85 -14.75 9.11 -3.42
CA SER A 85 -14.02 9.78 -4.48
C SER A 85 -14.79 11.03 -4.91
N GLU A 86 -14.74 12.10 -4.10
CA GLU A 86 -15.51 13.35 -4.32
C GLU A 86 -15.43 13.86 -5.77
N GLY A 87 -14.23 13.88 -6.35
CA GLY A 87 -14.05 14.34 -7.74
C GLY A 87 -14.77 13.49 -8.79
N ILE A 88 -14.91 12.17 -8.56
CA ILE A 88 -15.65 11.27 -9.45
C ILE A 88 -17.15 11.48 -9.28
N GLN A 89 -17.62 11.56 -8.03
CA GLN A 89 -19.03 11.76 -7.73
C GLN A 89 -19.54 13.08 -8.29
N LEU A 90 -18.83 14.19 -8.06
CA LEU A 90 -19.20 15.50 -8.59
C LEU A 90 -19.31 15.51 -10.11
N GLU A 91 -18.39 14.84 -10.80
CA GLU A 91 -18.42 14.76 -12.26
C GLU A 91 -19.59 13.90 -12.77
N ILE A 92 -19.92 12.80 -12.07
CA ILE A 92 -21.11 11.99 -12.37
C ILE A 92 -22.39 12.78 -12.15
N GLU A 93 -22.50 13.49 -11.02
CA GLU A 93 -23.66 14.34 -10.71
C GLU A 93 -23.83 15.45 -11.76
N ARG A 94 -22.73 16.09 -12.17
CA ARG A 94 -22.73 17.11 -13.23
C ARG A 94 -23.24 16.52 -14.55
N LYS A 95 -22.68 15.40 -15.01
CA LYS A 95 -23.10 14.76 -16.26
C LYS A 95 -24.52 14.19 -16.21
N ALA A 96 -24.95 13.67 -15.07
CA ALA A 96 -26.32 13.19 -14.88
C ALA A 96 -27.32 14.32 -15.05
N LYS A 97 -27.05 15.51 -14.48
CA LYS A 97 -27.88 16.71 -14.67
C LYS A 97 -27.92 17.16 -16.14
N GLU A 98 -26.81 17.05 -16.86
CA GLU A 98 -26.70 17.44 -18.28
C GLU A 98 -27.41 16.46 -19.23
N LEU A 99 -27.28 15.15 -19.01
CA LEU A 99 -27.70 14.11 -19.96
C LEU A 99 -29.03 13.43 -19.60
N HIS A 100 -29.36 13.35 -18.32
CA HIS A 100 -30.47 12.54 -17.80
C HIS A 100 -31.16 13.24 -16.63
N GLN A 101 -31.95 14.29 -16.93
CA GLN A 101 -32.73 15.01 -15.92
C GLN A 101 -33.59 14.05 -15.07
N GLY A 102 -33.39 14.08 -13.74
CA GLY A 102 -34.14 13.27 -12.78
C GLY A 102 -33.51 11.94 -12.39
N LEU A 103 -32.30 11.62 -12.87
CA LEU A 103 -31.58 10.41 -12.45
C LEU A 103 -31.06 10.55 -11.02
N ASP A 104 -31.43 9.62 -10.15
CA ASP A 104 -31.00 9.63 -8.74
C ASP A 104 -29.53 9.17 -8.63
N THR A 105 -28.66 10.08 -8.22
CA THR A 105 -27.23 9.84 -7.99
C THR A 105 -26.88 9.75 -6.50
N SER A 106 -27.88 9.77 -5.60
CA SER A 106 -27.66 9.87 -4.15
C SER A 106 -27.08 8.62 -3.48
N ASN A 107 -26.81 7.54 -4.23
CA ASN A 107 -26.24 6.31 -3.68
C ASN A 107 -24.73 6.44 -3.39
N LEU A 108 -24.42 7.14 -2.30
CA LEU A 108 -23.10 7.44 -1.76
C LEU A 108 -22.23 6.18 -1.53
N SER A 109 -22.85 5.03 -1.26
CA SER A 109 -22.12 3.77 -1.03
C SER A 109 -21.35 3.26 -2.27
N SER A 110 -21.74 3.68 -3.48
CA SER A 110 -21.15 3.19 -4.73
C SER A 110 -19.79 3.83 -5.06
N PHE A 111 -19.46 4.96 -4.43
CA PHE A 111 -18.22 5.70 -4.69
C PHE A 111 -17.18 5.55 -3.58
N PHE A 112 -17.44 4.68 -2.61
CA PHE A 112 -16.53 4.41 -1.52
C PHE A 112 -15.35 3.55 -2.00
N VAL A 113 -14.14 4.05 -1.81
CA VAL A 113 -12.92 3.36 -2.21
C VAL A 113 -12.10 3.01 -0.98
N HIS A 114 -11.72 1.74 -0.89
CA HIS A 114 -10.91 1.20 0.20
C HIS A 114 -9.47 1.75 0.20
N ALA A 115 -8.88 1.82 1.39
CA ALA A 115 -7.54 2.38 1.58
C ALA A 115 -6.47 1.55 0.84
N GLU A 116 -6.63 0.22 0.83
CA GLU A 116 -5.72 -0.72 0.17
C GLU A 116 -5.64 -0.43 -1.33
N TYR A 117 -6.80 -0.25 -1.97
CA TYR A 117 -6.88 0.07 -3.39
C TYR A 117 -6.21 1.42 -3.69
N ARG A 118 -6.54 2.46 -2.91
CA ARG A 118 -5.93 3.80 -3.07
C ARG A 118 -4.43 3.78 -2.90
N ALA A 119 -3.90 2.98 -1.97
CA ALA A 119 -2.47 2.86 -1.71
C ALA A 119 -1.73 2.18 -2.88
N ILE A 120 -2.40 1.27 -3.60
CA ILE A 120 -1.80 0.50 -4.69
C ILE A 120 -1.88 1.24 -6.03
N VAL A 121 -3.03 1.84 -6.36
CA VAL A 121 -3.26 2.41 -7.68
C VAL A 121 -2.27 3.54 -7.98
N GLY A 122 -1.69 3.48 -9.18
CA GLY A 122 -0.74 4.48 -9.68
C GLY A 122 0.66 4.38 -9.10
N ARG A 123 0.99 3.32 -8.35
CA ARG A 123 2.27 3.17 -7.67
C ARG A 123 2.92 1.81 -7.94
N SER A 124 4.25 1.77 -7.99
CA SER A 124 5.01 0.52 -8.06
C SER A 124 5.19 -0.06 -6.66
N VAL A 125 4.39 -1.07 -6.34
CA VAL A 125 4.33 -1.69 -4.99
C VAL A 125 4.80 -3.15 -4.97
N ARG A 126 5.33 -3.65 -6.09
CA ARG A 126 5.84 -5.02 -6.18
C ARG A 126 6.95 -5.24 -5.16
N GLY A 127 6.86 -6.32 -4.39
CA GLY A 127 7.83 -6.65 -3.34
C GLY A 127 7.60 -5.91 -2.02
N CYS A 128 6.64 -4.99 -1.93
CA CYS A 128 6.40 -4.21 -0.73
C CYS A 128 5.54 -4.97 0.31
N THR A 129 5.52 -4.43 1.53
CA THR A 129 4.62 -4.84 2.62
C THR A 129 3.50 -3.80 2.77
N LEU A 130 2.26 -4.27 2.88
CA LEU A 130 1.08 -3.44 3.16
C LEU A 130 0.69 -3.55 4.63
N TYR A 131 0.72 -2.42 5.34
CA TYR A 131 0.19 -2.28 6.69
C TYR A 131 -1.21 -1.68 6.62
N VAL A 132 -2.22 -2.37 7.15
CA VAL A 132 -3.62 -1.97 7.03
C VAL A 132 -4.36 -2.09 8.37
N THR A 133 -5.29 -1.17 8.64
CA THR A 133 -5.99 -1.14 9.95
C THR A 133 -7.09 -2.19 10.09
N SER A 134 -7.53 -2.78 8.97
CA SER A 134 -8.57 -3.81 8.90
C SER A 134 -8.15 -4.90 7.92
N TYR A 135 -8.60 -6.14 8.14
CA TYR A 135 -8.39 -7.23 7.21
C TYR A 135 -8.94 -6.88 5.81
N PRO A 136 -8.17 -7.10 4.73
CA PRO A 136 -8.62 -6.72 3.39
C PRO A 136 -9.88 -7.46 2.95
N CYS A 137 -10.78 -6.79 2.22
CA CYS A 137 -11.92 -7.47 1.60
C CYS A 137 -11.47 -8.32 0.39
N ASN A 138 -12.36 -9.18 -0.13
CA ASN A 138 -12.06 -10.07 -1.26
C ASN A 138 -11.66 -9.32 -2.54
N VAL A 139 -12.16 -8.10 -2.76
CA VAL A 139 -11.75 -7.26 -3.90
C VAL A 139 -10.33 -6.73 -3.69
N CYS A 140 -10.05 -6.17 -2.51
CA CYS A 140 -8.71 -5.67 -2.17
C CYS A 140 -7.67 -6.80 -2.16
N ALA A 141 -8.02 -7.99 -1.68
CA ALA A 141 -7.15 -9.16 -1.71
C ALA A 141 -6.65 -9.50 -3.12
N LYS A 142 -7.55 -9.46 -4.13
CA LYS A 142 -7.17 -9.68 -5.54
C LYS A 142 -6.17 -8.62 -5.99
N VAL A 143 -6.46 -7.34 -5.72
CA VAL A 143 -5.59 -6.22 -6.11
C VAL A 143 -4.23 -6.29 -5.42
N ILE A 144 -4.18 -6.65 -4.14
CA ILE A 144 -2.94 -6.86 -3.38
C ILE A 144 -2.07 -7.92 -4.07
N VAL A 145 -2.65 -9.09 -4.36
CA VAL A 145 -1.91 -10.19 -5.01
C VAL A 145 -1.42 -9.79 -6.41
N GLU A 146 -2.30 -9.24 -7.24
CA GLU A 146 -1.97 -8.82 -8.62
C GLU A 146 -0.92 -7.70 -8.66
N SER A 147 -0.93 -6.79 -7.68
CA SER A 147 0.07 -5.73 -7.57
C SER A 147 1.48 -6.22 -7.21
N GLY A 148 1.60 -7.47 -6.76
CA GLY A 148 2.85 -8.09 -6.37
C GLY A 148 3.36 -7.71 -4.98
N ILE A 149 2.49 -7.17 -4.11
CA ILE A 149 2.76 -7.05 -2.66
C ILE A 149 3.08 -8.45 -2.11
N LYS A 150 4.05 -8.52 -1.18
CA LYS A 150 4.55 -9.80 -0.65
C LYS A 150 4.04 -10.13 0.74
N GLU A 151 3.62 -9.12 1.49
CA GLU A 151 3.19 -9.28 2.87
C GLU A 151 2.09 -8.28 3.18
N VAL A 152 1.10 -8.72 3.95
CA VAL A 152 0.08 -7.85 4.52
C VAL A 152 0.16 -7.98 6.03
N VAL A 153 0.21 -6.85 6.73
CA VAL A 153 0.16 -6.79 8.19
C VAL A 153 -1.12 -6.05 8.57
N HIS A 154 -2.04 -6.71 9.26
CA HIS A 154 -3.34 -6.13 9.59
C HIS A 154 -3.54 -5.91 11.10
N TYR A 155 -4.13 -4.78 11.50
CA TYR A 155 -4.38 -4.50 12.93
C TYR A 155 -5.62 -5.23 13.48
N LYS A 156 -6.72 -5.23 12.73
CA LYS A 156 -7.95 -5.92 13.11
C LYS A 156 -8.16 -7.15 12.24
N ASN A 157 -8.53 -8.25 12.86
CA ASN A 157 -8.98 -9.43 12.15
C ASN A 157 -10.32 -9.15 11.44
N GLY A 158 -10.54 -9.83 10.31
CA GLY A 158 -11.84 -9.81 9.64
C GLY A 158 -12.90 -10.54 10.48
N ASP A 159 -14.17 -10.28 10.20
CA ASP A 159 -15.26 -11.07 10.77
C ASP A 159 -15.20 -12.50 10.21
N TRP A 160 -15.01 -13.48 11.08
CA TRP A 160 -14.82 -14.87 10.69
C TRP A 160 -16.12 -15.54 10.23
N ASN A 161 -17.26 -14.91 10.49
CA ASN A 161 -18.58 -15.35 10.04
C ASN A 161 -19.05 -14.67 8.74
N ASP A 162 -18.20 -13.85 8.12
CA ASP A 162 -18.49 -13.16 6.86
C ASP A 162 -17.87 -13.91 5.66
N ASP A 163 -18.71 -14.36 4.73
CA ASP A 163 -18.30 -15.04 3.49
C ASP A 163 -17.30 -14.20 2.65
N ARG A 164 -17.35 -12.87 2.77
CA ARG A 164 -16.39 -11.97 2.12
C ARG A 164 -14.98 -12.14 2.70
N CYS A 165 -14.88 -12.36 4.01
CA CYS A 165 -13.62 -12.67 4.68
C CYS A 165 -13.13 -14.08 4.34
N TYR A 166 -14.02 -15.04 4.11
CA TYR A 166 -13.63 -16.38 3.64
C TYR A 166 -12.89 -16.33 2.31
N SER A 167 -13.46 -15.66 1.31
CA SER A 167 -12.84 -15.53 -0.01
C SER A 167 -11.52 -14.76 0.05
N SER A 168 -11.50 -13.65 0.78
CA SER A 168 -10.28 -12.86 0.99
C SER A 168 -9.16 -13.70 1.61
N ARG A 169 -9.47 -14.41 2.69
CA ARG A 169 -8.51 -15.28 3.38
C ARG A 169 -7.94 -16.32 2.44
N LYS A 170 -8.80 -17.04 1.71
CA LYS A 170 -8.35 -18.07 0.78
C LYS A 170 -7.38 -17.51 -0.27
N ILE A 171 -7.66 -16.33 -0.81
CA ILE A 171 -6.76 -15.65 -1.75
C ILE A 171 -5.43 -15.32 -1.07
N LEU A 172 -5.49 -14.60 0.04
CA LEU A 172 -4.31 -14.07 0.72
C LEU A 172 -3.40 -15.19 1.27
N THR A 173 -3.95 -16.17 1.98
CA THR A 173 -3.16 -17.26 2.56
C THR A 173 -2.64 -18.24 1.51
N THR A 174 -3.33 -18.45 0.39
CA THR A 174 -2.86 -19.34 -0.69
C THR A 174 -1.80 -18.66 -1.55
N CYS A 175 -2.00 -17.38 -1.90
CA CYS A 175 -1.13 -16.67 -2.83
C CYS A 175 0.09 -16.04 -2.16
N LEU A 176 -0.04 -15.52 -0.93
CA LEU A 176 1.08 -14.94 -0.19
C LEU A 176 1.69 -15.92 0.82
N GLY A 177 0.93 -16.92 1.25
CA GLY A 177 1.33 -17.85 2.31
C GLY A 177 0.84 -17.39 3.69
N PRO A 178 0.53 -18.31 4.62
CA PRO A 178 -0.04 -17.98 5.93
C PRO A 178 0.90 -17.19 6.84
N SER A 179 2.22 -17.23 6.59
CA SER A 179 3.21 -16.45 7.35
C SER A 179 3.34 -15.00 6.91
N ASN A 180 2.70 -14.61 5.79
CA ASN A 180 2.81 -13.29 5.18
C ASN A 180 1.50 -12.48 5.27
N ILE A 181 0.59 -12.86 6.18
CA ILE A 181 -0.75 -12.28 6.39
C ILE A 181 -1.01 -12.09 7.88
#